data_AF-A0A150IHS7-F1
#
_entry.id   AF-A0A150IHS7-F1
#
_cell.length_a   1.000
_cell.length_b   1.000
_cell.length_c   1.000
_cell.angle_alpha   90.00
_cell.angle_beta   90.00
_cell.angle_gamma   90.00
#
_symmetry.space_group_name_H-M   'P 1'
#
loop_
_entity.id
_entity.type
_entity.pdbx_description
1 polymer ?
#
loop_
_entity_poly.entity_id
_entity_poly.type
_entity_poly.pdbx_seq_one_letter_code
_entity_poly.pdbx_strand_id
1 'polypeptide(L)'
;MEEEFNNDETSEDSQKFPLPMGTIVRLMRAHLDSDKMISRKVKEEMNLFLGKMIEELSTKLNDSPYVTVDEVMFREAVRPYENMKSIELEKKRIIKTLEKIKADCDVLIEEVNRSFKL
;
A
#
# COMPACT_ATOMS: atom_id res chain seq x y z
N MET A 1 -0.65 -36.31 12.26
CA MET A 1 0.37 -35.50 12.93
C MET A 1 -0.39 -34.31 13.47
N GLU A 2 -0.61 -34.29 14.77
CA GLU A 2 -1.44 -33.30 15.46
C GLU A 2 -0.75 -31.94 15.33
N GLU A 3 -1.37 -30.99 14.63
CA GLU A 3 -0.93 -29.60 14.67
C GLU A 3 -1.37 -29.04 16.02
N GLU A 4 -0.41 -28.96 16.95
CA GLU A 4 -0.53 -28.15 18.16
C GLU A 4 -0.90 -26.73 17.75
N PHE A 5 -2.19 -26.39 17.87
CA PHE A 5 -2.67 -25.02 17.95
C PHE A 5 -2.07 -24.44 19.23
N ASN A 6 -0.86 -23.90 19.10
CA ASN A 6 -0.20 -23.16 20.16
C ASN A 6 -0.93 -21.83 20.31
N ASN A 7 -2.06 -21.91 21.01
CA ASN A 7 -2.97 -20.84 21.36
C ASN A 7 -2.43 -20.12 22.61
N ASP A 8 -1.15 -19.79 22.59
CA ASP A 8 -0.51 -19.02 23.65
C ASP A 8 -0.60 -17.53 23.30
N GLU A 9 -1.85 -17.06 23.19
CA GLU A 9 -2.16 -15.63 23.29
C GLU A 9 -2.39 -15.36 24.78
N THR A 10 -1.31 -15.06 25.50
CA THR A 10 -1.41 -14.61 26.88
C THR A 10 -2.15 -13.28 26.92
N SER A 11 -2.83 -13.00 28.03
CA SER A 11 -3.56 -11.74 28.25
C SER A 11 -2.69 -10.48 28.08
N GLU A 12 -1.36 -10.59 28.21
CA GLU A 12 -0.41 -9.49 28.03
C GLU A 12 -0.24 -9.04 26.58
N ASP A 13 -0.32 -9.95 25.60
CA ASP A 13 -0.17 -9.60 24.17
C ASP A 13 -1.39 -8.83 23.64
N SER A 14 -2.56 -9.04 24.25
CA SER A 14 -3.81 -8.32 23.90
C SER A 14 -3.74 -6.81 24.18
N GLN A 15 -2.90 -6.37 25.11
CA GLN A 15 -2.66 -4.94 25.37
C GLN A 15 -1.57 -4.33 24.50
N LYS A 16 -0.70 -5.17 23.91
CA LYS A 16 0.48 -4.73 23.15
C LYS A 16 0.19 -4.54 21.66
N PHE A 17 -0.75 -5.30 21.10
CA PHE A 17 -1.02 -5.31 19.67
C PHE A 17 -2.41 -4.78 19.33
N PRO A 18 -2.53 -3.94 18.27
CA PRO A 18 -3.80 -3.31 17.90
C PRO A 18 -4.83 -4.30 17.33
N LEU A 19 -4.41 -5.49 16.89
CA LEU A 19 -5.26 -6.46 16.22
C LEU A 19 -5.12 -7.87 16.82
N PRO A 20 -6.14 -8.74 16.70
CA PRO A 20 -6.04 -10.14 17.15
C PRO A 20 -5.04 -10.94 16.31
N MET A 21 -4.01 -11.50 16.94
CA MET A 21 -2.91 -12.16 16.25
C MET A 21 -3.36 -13.42 15.52
N GLY A 22 -4.23 -14.23 16.12
CA GLY A 22 -4.77 -15.44 15.50
C GLY A 22 -5.50 -15.19 14.19
N THR A 23 -6.22 -14.07 14.06
CA THR A 23 -6.89 -13.70 12.80
C THR A 23 -5.87 -13.38 11.71
N ILE A 24 -4.82 -12.63 12.05
CA ILE A 24 -3.75 -12.29 11.10
C ILE A 24 -3.05 -13.57 10.63
N VAL A 25 -2.64 -14.44 11.56
CA VAL A 25 -1.96 -15.70 11.23
C VAL A 25 -2.84 -16.58 10.34
N ARG A 26 -4.14 -16.68 10.62
CA ARG A 26 -5.08 -17.44 9.78
C ARG A 26 -5.14 -16.91 8.36
N LEU A 27 -5.22 -15.59 8.18
CA LEU A 27 -5.23 -14.97 6.84
C LEU A 27 -3.91 -15.19 6.11
N MET A 28 -2.77 -15.05 6.80
CA MET A 28 -1.46 -15.35 6.21
C MET A 28 -1.37 -16.81 5.75
N ARG A 29 -1.86 -17.75 6.56
CA ARG A 29 -1.86 -19.18 6.24
C ARG A 29 -2.72 -19.56 5.04
N ALA A 30 -3.78 -18.80 4.76
CA ALA A 30 -4.59 -19.02 3.56
C ALA A 30 -3.84 -18.75 2.25
N HIS A 31 -2.69 -18.07 2.30
CA HIS A 31 -1.93 -17.64 1.12
C HIS A 31 -0.46 -18.11 1.09
N LEU A 32 0.06 -18.65 2.19
CA LEU A 32 1.42 -19.21 2.26
C LEU A 32 1.39 -20.71 2.01
N ASP A 33 2.45 -21.24 1.40
CA ASP A 33 2.63 -22.67 1.25
C ASP A 33 2.60 -23.38 2.62
N SER A 34 2.04 -24.59 2.66
CA SER A 34 1.82 -25.33 3.91
C SER A 34 3.11 -25.66 4.67
N ASP A 35 4.24 -25.74 3.97
CA ASP A 35 5.56 -26.02 4.54
C ASP A 35 6.24 -24.79 5.16
N LYS A 36 5.72 -23.58 4.94
CA LYS A 36 6.33 -22.36 5.49
C LYS A 36 6.08 -22.26 6.99
N MET A 37 7.03 -21.72 7.73
CA MET A 37 6.84 -21.36 9.14
C MET A 37 6.84 -19.84 9.27
N ILE A 38 5.87 -19.30 10.02
CA ILE A 38 5.78 -17.85 10.29
C ILE A 38 6.45 -17.59 11.65
N SER A 39 7.58 -16.88 11.65
CA SER A 39 8.29 -16.54 12.88
C SER A 39 7.48 -15.56 13.74
N ARG A 40 7.68 -15.58 15.06
CA ARG A 40 7.02 -14.66 16.00
C ARG A 40 7.16 -13.20 15.57
N LYS A 41 8.39 -12.76 15.27
CA LYS A 41 8.67 -11.38 14.84
C LYS A 41 7.88 -10.98 13.59
N VAL A 42 7.71 -11.87 12.63
CA VAL A 42 6.91 -11.56 11.42
C VAL A 42 5.44 -11.36 11.76
N LYS A 43 4.89 -12.15 12.69
CA LYS A 43 3.52 -11.99 13.16
C LYS A 43 3.34 -10.64 13.85
N GLU A 44 4.27 -10.27 14.73
CA GLU A 44 4.27 -8.99 15.45
C GLU A 44 4.38 -7.79 14.51
N GLU A 45 5.33 -7.80 13.58
CA GLU A 45 5.52 -6.73 12.58
C GLU A 45 4.31 -6.60 11.65
N MET A 46 3.72 -7.72 11.22
CA MET A 46 2.50 -7.69 10.41
C MET A 46 1.35 -7.01 11.16
N ASN A 47 1.20 -7.31 12.45
CA ASN A 47 0.15 -6.72 13.29
C ASN A 47 0.32 -5.20 13.40
N LEU A 48 1.53 -4.74 13.73
CA LEU A 48 1.85 -3.32 13.82
C LEU A 48 1.67 -2.61 12.46
N PHE A 49 2.08 -3.25 11.37
CA PHE A 49 1.89 -2.72 10.02
C PHE A 49 0.42 -2.53 9.67
N LEU A 50 -0.43 -3.53 9.91
CA LEU A 50 -1.87 -3.44 9.67
C LEU A 50 -2.51 -2.35 10.55
N GLY A 51 -2.11 -2.25 11.82
CA GLY A 51 -2.55 -1.18 12.71
C GLY A 51 -2.20 0.21 12.17
N LYS A 52 -0.95 0.40 11.74
CA LYS A 52 -0.49 1.66 11.14
C LYS A 52 -1.26 2.01 9.86
N MET A 53 -1.59 1.03 9.01
CA MET A 53 -2.42 1.30 7.82
C MET A 53 -3.82 1.80 8.21
N ILE A 54 -4.41 1.28 9.28
CA ILE A 54 -5.71 1.75 9.78
C ILE A 54 -5.59 3.19 10.29
N GLU A 55 -4.51 3.54 11.00
CA GLU A 55 -4.24 4.91 11.45
C GLU A 55 -4.09 5.89 10.27
N GLU A 56 -3.32 5.51 9.25
CA GLU A 56 -3.12 6.32 8.05
C GLU A 56 -4.43 6.51 7.26
N LEU A 57 -5.22 5.44 7.08
CA LEU A 57 -6.53 5.52 6.44
C LEU A 57 -7.50 6.39 7.24
N SER A 58 -7.53 6.24 8.56
CA SER A 58 -8.40 7.03 9.44
C SER A 58 -8.04 8.51 9.41
N THR A 59 -6.74 8.83 9.38
CA THR A 59 -6.26 10.21 9.23
C THR A 59 -6.74 10.81 7.91
N LYS A 60 -6.63 10.06 6.81
CA LYS A 60 -7.12 10.50 5.50
C LYS A 60 -8.64 10.66 5.45
N LEU A 61 -9.39 9.80 6.13
CA LEU A 61 -10.85 9.92 6.22
C LEU A 61 -11.26 11.17 7.00
N ASN A 62 -10.43 11.60 7.95
CA ASN A 62 -10.64 12.81 8.74
C ASN A 62 -10.36 14.11 7.98
N ASP A 63 -9.77 14.05 6.77
CA ASP A 63 -9.61 15.23 5.91
C ASP A 63 -10.96 15.71 5.33
N SER A 64 -12.00 14.87 5.41
CA SER A 64 -13.33 15.22 4.97
C SER A 64 -14.02 16.19 5.94
N PRO A 65 -14.72 17.23 5.44
CA PRO A 65 -15.44 18.17 6.28
C PRO A 65 -16.73 17.59 6.88
N TYR A 66 -17.11 16.37 6.52
CA TYR A 66 -18.35 15.74 6.97
C TYR A 66 -18.16 15.04 8.32
N VAL A 67 -19.19 15.14 9.18
CA VAL A 67 -19.21 14.52 10.51
C VAL A 67 -19.30 13.00 10.43
N THR A 68 -19.87 12.46 9.34
CA THR A 68 -20.03 11.03 9.13
C THR A 68 -19.05 10.56 8.05
N VAL A 69 -18.36 9.45 8.33
CA VAL A 69 -17.55 8.74 7.34
C VAL A 69 -18.46 7.75 6.61
N ASP A 70 -18.61 7.93 5.29
CA ASP A 70 -19.42 7.05 4.45
C ASP A 70 -18.58 6.10 3.57
N GLU A 71 -19.26 5.21 2.86
CA GLU A 71 -18.64 4.22 1.98
C GLU A 71 -17.87 4.85 0.81
N VAL A 72 -18.32 6.02 0.31
CA VAL A 72 -17.67 6.72 -0.80
C VAL A 72 -16.33 7.26 -0.33
N MET A 73 -16.32 7.92 0.83
CA MET A 73 -15.11 8.42 1.48
C MET A 73 -14.13 7.28 1.78
N PHE A 74 -14.62 6.15 2.28
CA PHE A 74 -13.79 4.95 2.49
C PHE A 74 -13.17 4.43 1.19
N ARG A 75 -13.96 4.27 0.12
CA ARG A 75 -13.46 3.83 -1.19
C ARG A 75 -12.39 4.75 -1.75
N GLU A 76 -12.56 6.06 -1.63
CA GLU A 76 -11.54 7.03 -2.07
C GLU A 76 -10.26 6.98 -1.21
N ALA A 77 -10.42 6.73 0.09
CA ALA A 77 -9.29 6.58 1.00
C ALA A 77 -8.43 5.37 0.66
N VAL A 78 -9.05 4.19 0.43
CA VAL A 78 -8.35 2.92 0.16
C VAL A 78 -7.83 2.76 -1.26
N ARG A 79 -8.39 3.49 -2.23
CA ARG A 79 -8.05 3.38 -3.66
C ARG A 79 -6.55 3.34 -3.99
N PRO A 80 -5.66 4.12 -3.34
CA PRO A 80 -4.22 4.05 -3.60
C PRO A 80 -3.59 2.71 -3.22
N TYR A 81 -4.10 2.06 -2.18
CA TYR A 81 -3.59 0.79 -1.68
C TYR A 81 -4.07 -0.37 -2.54
N GLU A 82 -5.32 -0.35 -3.00
CA GLU A 82 -5.87 -1.38 -3.91
C GLU A 82 -5.23 -1.33 -5.30
N ASN A 83 -4.89 -0.13 -5.78
CA ASN A 83 -4.39 0.08 -7.14
C ASN A 83 -2.88 0.30 -7.21
N MET A 84 -2.11 -0.02 -6.17
CA MET A 84 -0.68 0.33 -6.08
C MET A 84 0.12 -0.11 -7.32
N LYS A 85 -0.09 -1.32 -7.84
CA LYS A 85 0.55 -1.80 -9.08
C LYS A 85 0.14 -1.00 -10.32
N SER A 86 -1.14 -0.63 -10.43
CA SER A 86 -1.65 0.18 -11.54
C SER A 86 -1.11 1.61 -11.46
N ILE A 87 -1.00 2.18 -10.25
CA ILE A 87 -0.45 3.51 -10.01
C ILE A 87 1.02 3.56 -10.40
N GLU A 88 1.81 2.55 -10.05
CA GLU A 88 3.21 2.47 -10.46
C GLU A 88 3.37 2.36 -11.97
N LEU A 89 2.52 1.57 -12.64
CA LEU A 89 2.51 1.46 -14.10
C LEU A 89 2.12 2.78 -14.77
N GLU A 90 1.07 3.44 -14.29
CA GLU A 90 0.68 4.76 -14.81
C GLU A 90 1.76 5.81 -14.57
N LYS A 91 2.40 5.80 -13.40
CA LYS A 91 3.56 6.68 -13.12
C LYS A 91 4.67 6.48 -14.15
N LYS A 92 5.03 5.23 -14.46
CA LYS A 92 6.03 4.92 -15.51
C LYS A 92 5.56 5.39 -16.88
N ARG A 93 4.28 5.23 -17.22
CA ARG A 93 3.69 5.70 -18.49
C ARG A 93 3.77 7.21 -18.63
N ILE A 94 3.40 7.95 -17.58
CA ILE A 94 3.43 9.43 -17.55
C ILE A 94 4.87 9.92 -17.75
N ILE A 95 5.84 9.35 -17.03
CA ILE A 95 7.25 9.72 -17.16
C ILE A 95 7.74 9.51 -18.61
N LYS A 96 7.48 8.35 -19.20
CA LYS A 96 7.85 8.09 -20.62
C LYS A 96 7.21 9.09 -21.58
N THR A 97 5.98 9.48 -21.31
CA THR A 97 5.26 10.47 -22.14
C THR A 97 5.91 11.84 -22.02
N LEU A 98 6.29 12.26 -20.81
CA LEU A 98 7.01 13.50 -20.56
C LEU A 98 8.39 13.51 -21.22
N GLU A 99 9.13 12.40 -21.16
CA GLU A 99 10.42 12.24 -21.84
C GLU A 99 10.28 12.38 -23.36
N LYS A 100 9.22 11.80 -23.94
CA LYS A 100 8.92 11.98 -25.37
C LYS A 100 8.62 13.44 -25.71
N ILE A 101 7.74 14.09 -24.95
CA ILE A 101 7.42 15.52 -25.16
C ILE A 101 8.68 16.37 -25.07
N LYS A 102 9.56 16.09 -24.11
CA LYS A 102 10.84 16.79 -23.99
C LYS A 102 11.71 16.61 -25.23
N ALA A 103 11.85 15.38 -25.73
CA ALA A 103 12.61 15.12 -26.95
C ALA A 103 12.01 15.84 -28.16
N ASP A 104 10.68 15.87 -28.27
CA ASP A 104 9.98 16.62 -29.33
C ASP A 104 10.27 18.13 -29.22
N CYS A 105 10.27 18.68 -28.00
CA CYS A 105 10.68 20.08 -27.75
C CYS A 105 12.15 20.34 -28.13
N ASP A 106 13.07 19.44 -27.79
CA ASP A 106 14.50 19.58 -28.11
C ASP A 106 14.72 19.62 -29.63
N VAL A 107 14.00 18.80 -30.40
CA VAL A 107 14.01 18.82 -31.88
C VAL A 107 13.53 20.17 -32.41
N LEU A 108 12.40 20.69 -31.91
CA LEU A 108 11.86 21.98 -32.33
C LEU A 108 12.83 23.14 -32.03
N ILE A 109 13.52 23.09 -30.88
CA ILE A 109 14.54 24.07 -30.52
C ILE A 109 15.71 24.02 -31.51
N GLU A 110 16.19 22.81 -31.88
CA GLU A 110 17.24 22.68 -32.89
C GLU A 110 16.83 23.21 -34.25
N GLU A 111 15.59 22.94 -34.69
CA GLU A 111 15.07 23.42 -35.98
C GLU A 111 15.02 24.95 -36.05
N VAL A 112 14.55 25.60 -34.98
CA VAL A 112 14.57 27.07 -34.85
C VAL A 112 16.00 27.58 -34.93
N ASN A 113 16.91 26.99 -34.15
CA ASN A 113 18.32 27.40 -34.15
C ASN A 113 19.02 27.20 -35.50
N ARG A 114 18.61 26.21 -36.32
CA ARG A 114 19.13 26.05 -37.69
C ARG A 114 18.52 27.06 -38.66
N SER A 115 17.21 27.27 -38.57
CA SER A 115 16.45 28.10 -39.52
C SER A 115 16.69 29.61 -39.32
N PHE A 116 17.04 30.03 -38.10
CA PHE A 116 17.24 31.44 -37.75
C PHE A 116 18.70 31.79 -37.42
N LYS A 117 19.66 30.93 -37.79
CA LYS A 117 21.08 31.30 -37.81
C LYS A 117 21.33 32.28 -38.97
N LEU A 118 21.47 33.56 -38.64
CA LEU A 118 22.12 34.59 -39.47
C LEU A 118 23.61 34.28 -39.63
#